data_AF-A0A8T5MLP2-F1
#
_entry.id   AF-A0A8T5MLP2-F1
#
_cell.length_a   1.000
_cell.length_b   1.000
_cell.length_c   1.000
_cell.angle_alpha   90.00
_cell.angle_beta   90.00
_cell.angle_gamma   90.00
#
_symmetry.space_group_name_H-M   'P 1'
#
loop_
_entity.id
_entity.type
_entity.pdbx_description
1 polymer ?
#
loop_
_entity_poly.entity_id
_entity_poly.type
_entity_poly.pdbx_seq_one_letter_code
_entity_poly.pdbx_strand_id
1 'polypeptide(L)'
;MGAILSSKVDSNGKVIFEVCIDYEEAIQLSGLLENVHLFSEDVNNIKTTMSQRGKNEATKYFLIPKQLRKDLRFSDEAFCQRIDTKTKVIFIYVIDKFKMG
;
A
#
# COMPACT_ATOMS: atom_id res chain seq x y z
N MET A 1 6.66 6.94 -10.91
CA MET A 1 5.64 5.99 -11.36
C MET A 1 6.33 4.89 -12.13
N GLY A 2 6.27 3.67 -11.59
CA GLY A 2 6.87 2.52 -12.24
C GLY A 2 6.20 2.17 -13.58
N ALA A 3 7.01 1.76 -14.55
CA ALA A 3 6.57 1.17 -15.81
C ALA A 3 7.00 -0.30 -15.87
N ILE A 4 6.11 -1.17 -16.33
CA ILE A 4 6.46 -2.54 -16.68
C ILE A 4 7.17 -2.50 -18.04
N LEU A 5 8.45 -2.87 -18.06
CA LEU A 5 9.24 -2.96 -19.29
C LEU A 5 8.97 -4.27 -20.02
N SER A 6 8.87 -5.36 -19.27
CA SER A 6 8.59 -6.69 -19.82
C SER A 6 7.79 -7.54 -18.84
N SER A 7 7.04 -8.50 -19.41
CA SER A 7 6.37 -9.55 -18.65
C SER A 7 6.59 -10.88 -19.33
N LYS A 8 6.93 -11.92 -18.56
CA LYS A 8 7.06 -13.28 -19.07
C LYS A 8 6.51 -14.29 -18.08
N VAL A 9 6.08 -15.43 -18.59
CA VAL A 9 5.65 -16.56 -17.77
C VAL A 9 6.79 -17.57 -17.70
N ASP A 10 7.14 -18.00 -16.49
CA ASP A 10 8.15 -19.04 -16.29
C ASP A 10 7.56 -20.45 -16.51
N SER A 11 8.42 -21.48 -16.46
CA SER A 11 8.00 -22.88 -16.62
C SER A 11 7.03 -23.38 -15.54
N ASN A 12 6.93 -22.68 -14.42
CA ASN A 12 6.06 -23.02 -13.29
C ASN A 12 4.75 -22.21 -13.30
N GLY A 13 4.49 -21.45 -14.37
CA GLY A 13 3.31 -20.59 -14.48
C GLY A 13 3.38 -19.29 -13.66
N LYS A 14 4.55 -18.93 -13.12
CA LYS A 14 4.75 -17.65 -12.42
C LYS A 14 4.96 -16.53 -13.43
N VAL A 15 4.43 -15.35 -13.14
CA VAL A 15 4.64 -14.15 -13.96
C VAL A 15 5.82 -13.36 -13.40
N ILE A 16 6.79 -13.08 -14.26
CA ILE A 16 7.97 -12.25 -13.95
C ILE A 16 7.76 -10.90 -14.62
N PHE A 17 7.83 -9.84 -13.84
CA PHE A 17 7.82 -8.46 -14.33
C PHE A 17 9.21 -7.85 -14.21
N GLU A 18 9.63 -7.19 -15.27
CA GLU A 18 10.74 -6.24 -15.23
C GLU A 18 10.14 -4.84 -15.11
N VAL A 19 10.54 -4.10 -14.08
CA VAL A 19 9.98 -2.79 -13.77
C VAL A 19 11.07 -1.72 -13.78
N CYS A 20 10.74 -0.58 -14.36
CA CYS A 20 11.51 0.66 -14.26
C CYS A 20 10.75 1.58 -13.31
N ILE A 21 11.41 2.11 -12.29
CA ILE A 21 10.81 3.04 -11.32
C ILE A 21 11.56 4.37 -11.32
N ASP A 22 10.90 5.43 -10.86
CA ASP A 22 11.56 6.72 -10.74
C ASP A 22 12.63 6.66 -9.63
N TYR A 23 13.69 7.43 -9.79
CA TYR A 23 14.81 7.47 -8.84
C TYR A 23 14.36 7.83 -7.42
N GLU A 24 13.44 8.79 -7.27
CA GLU A 24 12.90 9.19 -5.97
C GLU A 24 12.10 8.07 -5.30
N GLU A 25 11.34 7.29 -6.07
CA GLU A 25 10.63 6.12 -5.55
C GLU A 25 11.63 5.04 -5.08
N ALA A 26 12.72 4.84 -5.84
CA ALA A 26 13.77 3.91 -5.46
C ALA A 26 14.49 4.33 -4.17
N ILE A 27 14.75 5.63 -3.97
CA ILE A 27 15.33 6.15 -2.71
C ILE A 27 14.37 5.91 -1.54
N GLN A 28 13.07 6.16 -1.71
CA GLN A 28 12.07 6.01 -0.65
C GLN A 28 11.98 4.57 -0.13
N LEU A 29 12.29 3.57 -0.98
CA LEU A 29 12.38 2.17 -0.54
C LEU A 29 13.50 1.94 0.47
N SER A 30 14.53 2.80 0.54
CA SER A 30 15.62 2.72 1.52
C SER A 30 16.29 1.34 1.59
N GLY A 31 16.40 0.64 0.46
CA GLY A 31 16.96 -0.71 0.38
C GLY A 31 16.01 -1.85 0.77
N LEU A 32 14.75 -1.56 1.13
CA LEU A 32 13.71 -2.54 1.42
C LEU A 32 13.17 -3.18 0.12
N LEU A 33 13.98 -4.04 -0.51
CA LEU A 33 13.67 -4.69 -1.79
C LEU A 33 13.21 -6.15 -1.65
N GLU A 34 12.93 -6.58 -0.42
CA GLU A 34 12.38 -7.90 -0.09
C GLU A 34 10.88 -7.81 0.22
N ASN A 35 10.16 -8.93 0.12
CA ASN A 35 8.71 -9.00 0.40
C ASN A 35 7.86 -7.98 -0.41
N VAL A 36 8.22 -7.79 -1.68
CA VAL A 36 7.55 -6.83 -2.56
C VAL A 36 6.15 -7.33 -2.93
N HIS A 37 5.15 -6.50 -2.64
CA HIS A 37 3.76 -6.71 -3.06
C HIS A 37 3.37 -5.65 -4.09
N LEU A 38 2.66 -6.06 -5.15
CA LEU A 38 2.22 -5.16 -6.21
C LEU A 38 0.90 -4.47 -5.84
N PHE A 39 0.85 -3.16 -6.09
CA PHE A 39 -0.34 -2.32 -5.95
C PHE A 39 -0.51 -1.48 -7.22
N SER A 40 -1.77 -1.22 -7.60
CA SER A 40 -2.13 -0.31 -8.69
C SER A 40 -3.08 0.76 -8.20
N GLU A 41 -2.96 1.98 -8.74
CA GLU A 41 -3.89 3.08 -8.47
C GLU A 41 -5.31 2.81 -8.99
N ASP A 42 -5.46 1.89 -9.94
CA ASP A 42 -6.74 1.43 -10.47
C ASP A 42 -7.36 0.37 -9.54
N VAL A 43 -7.55 0.76 -8.27
CA VAL A 43 -8.11 -0.11 -7.24
C VAL A 43 -9.58 -0.41 -7.48
N ASN A 44 -10.03 -1.55 -6.95
CA ASN A 44 -11.42 -1.94 -6.97
C ASN A 44 -12.30 -0.91 -6.22
N ASN A 45 -13.56 -0.77 -6.62
CA ASN A 45 -14.49 0.29 -6.19
C ASN A 45 -15.03 0.14 -4.74
N ILE A 46 -14.18 -0.26 -3.80
CA ILE A 46 -14.51 -0.36 -2.38
C ILE A 46 -14.45 1.04 -1.76
N LYS A 47 -15.62 1.67 -1.63
CA LYS A 47 -15.70 2.98 -0.98
C LYS A 47 -15.42 2.86 0.51
N THR A 48 -14.56 3.74 1.02
CA THR A 48 -14.41 4.01 2.44
C THR A 48 -14.58 5.49 2.72
N THR A 49 -14.86 5.82 3.98
CA THR A 49 -14.99 7.20 4.44
C THR A 49 -13.77 7.59 5.26
N MET A 50 -13.35 8.85 5.14
CA MET A 50 -12.48 9.45 6.15
C MET A 50 -13.34 10.01 7.28
N SER A 51 -12.98 9.70 8.52
CA SER A 51 -13.56 10.36 9.69
C SER A 51 -12.63 11.48 10.14
N GLN A 52 -13.19 12.63 10.49
CA GLN A 52 -12.48 13.71 11.17
C GLN A 52 -12.87 13.73 12.65
N ARG A 53 -11.92 14.00 13.55
CA ARG A 53 -12.19 14.25 14.98
C ARG A 53 -11.30 15.37 15.53
N GLY A 54 -11.70 15.89 16.69
CA GLY A 54 -10.98 16.94 17.42
C GLY A 54 -11.41 18.36 17.05
N LYS A 55 -10.93 19.34 17.83
CA LYS A 55 -11.16 20.76 17.53
C LYS A 55 -10.56 21.08 16.15
N ASN A 56 -11.36 21.67 15.27
CA ASN A 56 -10.99 21.99 13.89
C ASN A 56 -10.58 20.77 13.03
N GLU A 57 -11.08 19.57 13.34
CA GLU A 57 -10.84 18.38 12.51
C GLU A 57 -9.34 18.02 12.34
N ALA A 58 -8.53 18.37 13.34
CA ALA A 58 -7.08 18.21 13.29
C ALA A 58 -6.64 16.75 13.04
N THR A 59 -7.48 15.76 13.39
CA THR A 59 -7.17 14.35 13.19
C THR A 59 -8.08 13.73 12.14
N LYS A 60 -7.47 13.12 11.12
CA LYS A 60 -8.13 12.38 10.03
C LYS A 60 -7.86 10.88 10.18
N TYR A 61 -8.91 10.07 10.02
CA TYR A 61 -8.82 8.62 10.11
C TYR A 61 -9.31 7.98 8.81
N PHE A 62 -8.49 7.12 8.22
CA PHE A 62 -8.96 6.19 7.19
C PHE A 62 -9.69 5.04 7.87
N LEU A 63 -10.97 4.89 7.59
CA LEU A 63 -11.72 3.75 8.12
C LEU A 63 -11.44 2.52 7.25
N ILE A 64 -11.19 1.37 7.88
CA ILE A 64 -11.11 0.10 7.15
C ILE A 64 -12.55 -0.33 6.79
N PRO A 65 -12.91 -0.52 5.51
CA PRO A 65 -14.22 -1.01 5.08
C PRO A 65 -14.58 -2.32 5.78
N LYS A 66 -15.85 -2.51 6.18
CA LYS A 66 -16.31 -3.72 6.89
C LYS A 66 -15.90 -5.01 6.19
N GLN A 67 -16.02 -5.06 4.87
CA GLN A 67 -15.66 -6.22 4.04
C GLN A 67 -14.16 -6.57 4.03
N LEU A 68 -13.29 -5.65 4.45
CA LEU A 68 -11.84 -5.86 4.54
C LEU A 68 -11.37 -6.17 5.97
N ARG A 69 -12.27 -6.27 6.95
CA ARG A 69 -11.91 -6.49 8.37
C ARG A 69 -11.73 -7.96 8.76
N LYS A 70 -12.01 -8.89 7.85
CA LYS A 70 -11.97 -10.33 8.16
C LYS A 70 -10.55 -10.74 8.57
N ASP A 71 -10.44 -11.52 9.65
CA ASP A 71 -9.19 -12.10 10.15
C ASP A 71 -8.11 -11.09 10.56
N LEU A 72 -8.47 -9.83 10.83
CA LEU A 72 -7.56 -8.83 11.39
C LEU A 72 -7.60 -8.89 12.93
N ARG A 73 -6.50 -9.32 13.55
CA ARG A 73 -6.25 -9.11 14.98
C ARG A 73 -5.39 -7.87 15.10
N PHE A 74 -5.97 -6.77 15.55
CA PHE A 74 -5.30 -5.47 15.56
C PHE A 74 -4.00 -5.53 16.37
N SER A 75 -2.87 -5.22 15.73
CA SER A 75 -1.67 -4.70 16.40
C SER A 75 -1.91 -3.23 16.73
N ASP A 76 -1.28 -2.74 17.79
CA ASP A 76 -1.36 -1.33 18.19
C ASP A 76 -0.49 -0.43 17.27
N GLU A 77 0.33 -1.04 16.42
CA GLU A 77 1.29 -0.37 15.55
C GLU A 77 1.03 -0.67 14.06
N ALA A 78 1.23 0.34 13.23
CA ALA A 78 1.16 0.27 11.78
C ALA A 78 2.31 1.09 11.19
N PHE A 79 2.95 0.56 10.16
CA PHE A 79 3.91 1.31 9.36
C PHE A 79 3.17 2.01 8.23
N CYS A 80 3.62 3.20 7.85
CA CYS A 80 2.98 4.00 6.81
C CYS A 80 4.03 4.55 5.83
N GLN A 81 3.73 4.46 4.55
CA GLN A 81 4.43 5.18 3.48
C GLN A 81 3.44 6.09 2.77
N ARG A 82 3.87 7.33 2.49
CA ARG A 82 3.14 8.27 1.65
C ARG A 82 3.83 8.35 0.30
N ILE A 83 3.05 8.27 -0.77
CA ILE A 83 3.50 8.44 -2.14
C ILE A 83 2.64 9.55 -2.76
N ASP A 84 3.30 10.57 -3.29
CA ASP A 84 2.65 11.67 -4.00
C ASP A 84 2.84 11.48 -5.50
N THR A 85 1.74 11.46 -6.23
CA THR A 85 1.74 11.45 -7.69
C THR A 85 1.25 12.80 -8.20
N LYS A 86 1.26 12.99 -9.53
CA LYS A 86 0.79 14.26 -10.12
C LYS A 86 -0.65 14.60 -9.76
N THR A 87 -1.49 13.61 -9.50
CA THR A 87 -2.93 13.80 -9.29
C THR A 87 -3.47 13.14 -8.02
N LYS A 88 -2.69 12.30 -7.34
CA LYS A 88 -3.14 11.53 -6.19
C LYS A 88 -2.14 11.58 -5.04
N VAL A 89 -2.65 11.43 -3.83
CA VAL A 89 -1.86 11.13 -2.64
C VAL A 89 -2.24 9.73 -2.18
N ILE A 90 -1.26 8.86 -2.09
CA ILE A 90 -1.43 7.45 -1.76
C ILE A 90 -0.80 7.21 -0.39
N PHE A 91 -1.53 6.52 0.48
CA PHE A 91 -1.03 6.06 1.77
C PHE A 91 -1.03 4.54 1.78
N ILE A 92 0.14 3.94 1.99
CA ILE A 92 0.31 2.50 2.14
C ILE A 92 0.53 2.23 3.61
N TYR A 93 -0.35 1.43 4.22
CA TYR A 93 -0.21 0.97 5.59
C TYR A 93 0.10 -0.52 5.61
N VAL A 94 1.09 -0.89 6.43
CA VAL A 94 1.42 -2.28 6.72
C VAL A 94 1.17 -2.53 8.21
N ILE A 95 0.38 -3.56 8.50
CA ILE A 95 0.08 -4.01 9.86
C ILE A 95 0.42 -5.48 10.01
N ASP A 96 0.90 -5.86 11.18
CA ASP A 96 1.05 -7.27 11.51
C ASP A 96 -0.34 -7.87 11.76
N LYS A 97 -0.67 -8.93 11.01
CA LYS A 97 -1.95 -9.63 11.15
C LYS A 97 -2.09 -10.33 12.51
N PHE A 98 -0.96 -10.63 13.15
CA PHE A 98 -0.88 -11.32 14.43
C PHE A 98 0.08 -10.55 15.33
N LYS A 99 -0.35 -10.26 16.57
CA LYS A 99 0.54 -9.75 17.61
C LYS A 99 1.57 -10.85 17.90
N MET A 100 2.82 -10.65 17.49
CA MET A 100 3.91 -11.48 18.00
C MET A 100 4.04 -11.13 19.48
N GLY A 101 3.83 -12.13 20.34
CA GLY A 101 3.96 -12.02 21.79
C GLY A 101 5.41 -11.99 22.23
#